data_AF-A0A0F9QMM2-F1
#
_entry.id   AF-A0A0F9QMM2-F1
#
_cell.length_a   1.000
_cell.length_b   1.000
_cell.length_c   1.000
_cell.angle_alpha   90.00
_cell.angle_beta   90.00
_cell.angle_gamma   90.00
#
_symmetry.space_group_name_H-M   'P 1'
#
loop_
_entity.id
_entity.type
_entity.pdbx_description
1 polymer ?
#
loop_
_entity_poly.entity_id
_entity_poly.type
_entity_poly.pdbx_seq_one_letter_code
_entity_poly.pdbx_strand_id
1 'polypeptide(L)'
;FGDLELLRYAYPYLVKWHSFWKEEKDNGQLRRDGNRDGLLEWGTDTEFLAKSVPPWEENTEGKKRATLESGQDDLPNWDDAPFSQDTGTLIMNCIDLNSLFALDAWSLAEIANILNKRDDYINYFAEYETIKELINEHLWNEREGFYFDRYWDGRFSTRKAASNFYPLLAGIPDKTRALRMIRHLLNPEEFWGEFVIPTISRDDPAYKDQQRWRGSIWPPTNYLIYQGLKAYHFDAIASELAKKSADLFLRTWDNFQLCPEYFDSRTGEAGGQRYQSWGSLFALVALEEYLDFTPWEGFRFGMIDPDKKGKLSRISIQDRHYDVEVSSSAVRLKEEGKEILRAKGSAVFRRFLYSENEISFEVITLEKREIKVQFLIKGKYELLVDDETKKVFKGKSVKFKIPEGEHSVLILLLEKQD
;
A
#
# COMPACT_ATOMS: atom_id res chain seq x y z
N PHE A 1 -3.49 -3.72 -15.36
CA PHE A 1 -4.00 -4.55 -16.48
C PHE A 1 -4.88 -3.84 -17.50
N GLY A 2 -5.37 -2.60 -17.30
CA GLY A 2 -6.05 -1.85 -18.38
C GLY A 2 -7.36 -2.45 -18.91
N ASP A 3 -7.85 -3.53 -18.30
CA ASP A 3 -9.08 -4.22 -18.67
C ASP A 3 -10.30 -3.45 -18.15
N LEU A 4 -10.89 -2.66 -19.03
CA LEU A 4 -12.06 -1.85 -18.72
C LEU A 4 -13.31 -2.72 -18.49
N GLU A 5 -13.41 -3.90 -19.11
CA GLU A 5 -14.57 -4.76 -18.96
C GLU A 5 -14.58 -5.42 -17.58
N LEU A 6 -13.40 -5.85 -17.09
CA LEU A 6 -13.27 -6.32 -15.71
C LEU A 6 -13.67 -5.22 -14.71
N LEU A 7 -13.22 -3.98 -14.93
CA LEU A 7 -13.61 -2.86 -14.07
C LEU A 7 -15.13 -2.60 -14.12
N ARG A 8 -15.74 -2.56 -15.31
CA ARG A 8 -17.20 -2.40 -15.46
C ARG A 8 -17.98 -3.51 -14.77
N TYR A 9 -17.49 -4.74 -14.86
CA TYR A 9 -18.09 -5.90 -14.21
C TYR A 9 -17.98 -5.80 -12.68
N ALA A 10 -16.79 -5.52 -12.15
CA ALA A 10 -16.53 -5.52 -10.71
C ALA A 10 -17.15 -4.31 -9.98
N TYR A 11 -17.16 -3.13 -10.61
CA TYR A 11 -17.57 -1.87 -10.02
C TYR A 11 -18.91 -1.91 -9.24
N PRO A 12 -20.03 -2.41 -9.78
CA PRO A 12 -21.30 -2.45 -9.03
C PRO A 12 -21.23 -3.32 -7.76
N TYR A 13 -20.39 -4.36 -7.74
CA TYR A 13 -20.20 -5.20 -6.55
C TYR A 13 -19.32 -4.51 -5.50
N LEU A 14 -18.29 -3.79 -5.94
CA LEU A 14 -17.45 -2.97 -5.07
C LEU A 14 -18.26 -1.84 -4.43
N VAL A 15 -19.09 -1.15 -5.21
CA VAL A 15 -20.04 -0.14 -4.70
C VAL A 15 -20.95 -0.74 -3.63
N LYS A 16 -21.54 -1.92 -3.90
CA LYS A 16 -22.40 -2.59 -2.92
C LYS A 16 -21.64 -2.95 -1.64
N TRP A 17 -20.39 -3.41 -1.74
CA TRP A 17 -19.55 -3.72 -0.60
C TRP A 17 -19.18 -2.47 0.21
N HIS A 18 -18.84 -1.36 -0.45
CA HIS A 18 -18.52 -0.11 0.21
C HIS A 18 -19.73 0.43 0.99
N SER A 19 -20.91 0.43 0.36
CA SER A 19 -22.15 0.89 0.99
C SER A 19 -22.54 0.08 2.22
N PHE A 20 -22.17 -1.21 2.30
CA PHE A 20 -22.49 -2.06 3.45
C PHE A 20 -21.98 -1.45 4.77
N TRP A 21 -20.74 -0.95 4.83
CA TRP A 21 -20.15 -0.48 6.08
C TRP A 21 -20.95 0.60 6.81
N LYS A 22 -21.60 1.49 6.03
CA LYS A 22 -22.42 2.60 6.53
C LYS A 22 -23.92 2.39 6.30
N GLU A 23 -24.34 1.19 5.91
CA GLU A 23 -25.76 0.89 5.70
C GLU A 23 -26.53 0.95 7.02
N GLU A 24 -27.76 1.43 6.98
CA GLU A 24 -28.68 1.39 8.11
C GLU A 24 -29.36 0.01 8.18
N LYS A 25 -29.31 -0.63 9.35
CA LYS A 25 -30.05 -1.86 9.66
C LYS A 25 -31.55 -1.56 9.79
N ASP A 26 -32.38 -2.60 9.77
CA ASP A 26 -33.84 -2.49 9.95
C ASP A 26 -34.26 -1.75 11.25
N ASN A 27 -33.42 -1.74 12.27
CA ASN A 27 -33.64 -1.05 13.55
C ASN A 27 -33.16 0.40 13.57
N GLY A 28 -32.70 0.94 12.44
CA GLY A 28 -32.20 2.30 12.30
C GLY A 28 -30.73 2.49 12.67
N GLN A 29 -30.02 1.45 13.10
CA GLN A 29 -28.60 1.52 13.50
C GLN A 29 -27.68 1.37 12.27
N LEU A 30 -26.65 2.22 12.15
CA LEU A 30 -25.62 2.04 11.14
C LEU A 30 -24.76 0.82 11.45
N ARG A 31 -24.39 0.04 10.42
CA ARG A 31 -23.71 -1.25 10.58
C ARG A 31 -22.41 -1.17 11.36
N ARG A 32 -21.53 -0.23 11.00
CA ARG A 32 -20.19 -0.13 11.60
C ARG A 32 -19.88 1.27 12.12
N ASP A 33 -20.89 2.10 12.35
CA ASP A 33 -20.78 3.42 12.99
C ASP A 33 -21.75 3.46 14.19
N GLY A 34 -21.34 2.80 15.26
CA GLY A 34 -22.15 2.51 16.44
C GLY A 34 -22.57 3.77 17.18
N ASN A 35 -21.65 4.72 17.34
CA ASN A 35 -21.90 5.98 18.03
C ASN A 35 -22.32 7.13 17.10
N ARG A 36 -22.38 6.91 15.78
CA ARG A 36 -22.78 7.88 14.74
C ARG A 36 -21.85 9.09 14.66
N ASP A 37 -20.56 8.89 14.91
CA ASP A 37 -19.55 9.94 14.77
C ASP A 37 -18.89 9.97 13.38
N GLY A 38 -19.27 9.04 12.49
CA GLY A 38 -18.78 8.93 11.13
C GLY A 38 -17.52 8.08 10.98
N LEU A 39 -16.87 7.69 12.08
CA LEU A 39 -15.78 6.71 12.09
C LEU A 39 -16.33 5.31 12.34
N LEU A 40 -15.59 4.32 11.83
CA LEU A 40 -16.03 2.94 11.85
C LEU A 40 -15.43 2.12 12.98
N GLU A 41 -16.19 1.15 13.48
CA GLU A 41 -15.76 0.13 14.42
C GLU A 41 -16.01 -1.27 13.89
N TRP A 42 -15.12 -2.23 14.22
CA TRP A 42 -15.37 -3.64 13.91
C TRP A 42 -16.62 -4.16 14.63
N GLY A 43 -17.37 -5.05 13.99
CA GLY A 43 -18.68 -5.46 14.52
C GLY A 43 -19.16 -6.81 14.01
N THR A 44 -20.45 -7.04 14.15
CA THR A 44 -21.11 -8.26 13.64
C THR A 44 -22.56 -7.98 13.33
N ASP A 45 -23.05 -8.63 12.28
CA ASP A 45 -24.44 -8.57 11.84
C ASP A 45 -25.05 -9.96 11.94
N THR A 46 -25.72 -10.22 13.07
CA THR A 46 -26.26 -11.54 13.39
C THR A 46 -27.31 -12.03 12.40
N GLU A 47 -27.97 -11.11 11.71
CA GLU A 47 -28.96 -11.37 10.66
C GLU A 47 -28.35 -11.96 9.37
N PHE A 48 -27.04 -11.81 9.16
CA PHE A 48 -26.32 -12.31 7.99
C PHE A 48 -25.45 -13.53 8.28
N LEU A 49 -25.61 -14.16 9.45
CA LEU A 49 -24.89 -15.39 9.76
C LEU A 49 -25.26 -16.50 8.79
N ALA A 50 -24.22 -17.12 8.21
CA ALA A 50 -24.40 -18.28 7.34
C ALA A 50 -24.98 -19.44 8.15
N LYS A 51 -25.85 -20.23 7.51
CA LYS A 51 -26.48 -21.42 8.13
C LYS A 51 -25.46 -22.48 8.57
N SER A 52 -24.29 -22.48 7.95
CA SER A 52 -23.16 -23.33 8.31
C SER A 52 -21.93 -22.44 8.34
N VAL A 53 -21.27 -22.41 9.48
CA VAL A 53 -19.99 -21.75 9.71
C VAL A 53 -18.95 -22.81 10.05
N PRO A 54 -17.65 -22.54 9.90
CA PRO A 54 -16.62 -23.47 10.32
C PRO A 54 -16.69 -23.79 11.83
N PRO A 55 -16.17 -24.95 12.30
CA PRO A 55 -16.33 -25.38 13.69
C PRO A 55 -15.82 -24.38 14.74
N TRP A 56 -14.81 -23.57 14.42
CA TRP A 56 -14.29 -22.55 15.33
C TRP A 56 -15.20 -21.32 15.47
N GLU A 57 -16.22 -21.18 14.63
CA GLU A 57 -17.19 -20.07 14.65
C GLU A 57 -18.58 -20.47 15.19
N GLU A 58 -18.87 -21.76 15.35
CA GLU A 58 -20.22 -22.27 15.69
C GLU A 58 -20.76 -21.70 17.01
N ASN A 59 -19.88 -21.46 18.00
CA ASN A 59 -20.26 -20.91 19.31
C ASN A 59 -19.66 -19.51 19.55
N THR A 60 -19.29 -18.81 18.49
CA THR A 60 -18.74 -17.45 18.59
C THR A 60 -19.87 -16.43 18.57
N GLU A 61 -19.85 -15.46 19.48
CA GLU A 61 -20.88 -14.41 19.60
C GLU A 61 -20.25 -13.04 19.91
N GLY A 62 -21.03 -11.98 19.63
CA GLY A 62 -20.72 -10.59 20.00
C GLY A 62 -19.29 -10.16 19.70
N LYS A 63 -18.58 -9.71 20.75
CA LYS A 63 -17.20 -9.21 20.67
C LYS A 63 -16.27 -10.13 19.89
N LYS A 64 -16.33 -11.46 20.08
CA LYS A 64 -15.40 -12.37 19.42
C LYS A 64 -15.64 -12.40 17.90
N ARG A 65 -16.89 -12.28 17.42
CA ARG A 65 -17.17 -12.12 15.99
C ARG A 65 -16.61 -10.81 15.44
N ALA A 66 -16.77 -9.71 16.18
CA ALA A 66 -16.18 -8.43 15.80
C ALA A 66 -14.65 -8.50 15.65
N THR A 67 -13.97 -9.19 16.58
CA THR A 67 -12.52 -9.40 16.44
C THR A 67 -12.17 -10.30 15.24
N LEU A 68 -13.01 -11.27 14.88
CA LEU A 68 -12.79 -12.09 13.68
C LEU A 68 -12.96 -11.27 12.40
N GLU A 69 -13.95 -10.37 12.36
CA GLU A 69 -14.18 -9.48 11.22
C GLU A 69 -12.99 -8.56 10.94
N SER A 70 -12.25 -8.16 11.98
CA SER A 70 -11.00 -7.39 11.82
C SER A 70 -9.90 -8.13 11.07
N GLY A 71 -9.99 -9.46 10.98
CA GLY A 71 -8.90 -10.33 10.49
C GLY A 71 -7.72 -10.45 11.46
N GLN A 72 -7.72 -9.70 12.57
CA GLN A 72 -6.67 -9.68 13.59
C GLN A 72 -7.20 -10.22 14.92
N ASP A 73 -7.64 -11.47 14.94
CA ASP A 73 -8.60 -12.02 15.92
C ASP A 73 -8.17 -12.04 17.39
N ASP A 74 -6.88 -11.91 17.68
CA ASP A 74 -6.31 -11.82 19.02
C ASP A 74 -5.36 -10.63 19.24
N LEU A 75 -5.46 -9.60 18.38
CA LEU A 75 -4.69 -8.37 18.50
C LEU A 75 -4.91 -7.73 19.89
N PRO A 76 -3.84 -7.31 20.59
CA PRO A 76 -3.95 -6.76 21.94
C PRO A 76 -4.88 -5.55 22.08
N ASN A 77 -5.12 -4.80 21.00
CA ASN A 77 -6.07 -3.68 20.97
C ASN A 77 -7.48 -4.12 21.37
N TRP A 78 -7.86 -5.36 21.03
CA TRP A 78 -9.19 -5.87 21.32
C TRP A 78 -9.36 -6.34 22.75
N ASP A 79 -8.29 -6.61 23.51
CA ASP A 79 -8.37 -7.09 24.90
C ASP A 79 -9.21 -6.11 25.75
N ASP A 80 -8.89 -4.82 25.62
CA ASP A 80 -9.48 -3.73 26.39
C ASP A 80 -10.69 -3.06 25.71
N ALA A 81 -11.03 -3.45 24.47
CA ALA A 81 -12.16 -2.88 23.72
C ALA A 81 -13.51 -3.44 24.22
N PRO A 82 -14.41 -2.62 24.80
CA PRO A 82 -15.75 -3.08 25.13
C PRO A 82 -16.57 -3.36 23.87
N PHE A 83 -17.68 -4.08 23.99
CA PHE A 83 -18.59 -4.38 22.88
C PHE A 83 -20.02 -3.98 23.26
N SER A 84 -20.69 -3.28 22.35
CA SER A 84 -22.08 -2.86 22.49
C SER A 84 -22.98 -3.87 21.79
N GLN A 85 -23.82 -4.56 22.56
CA GLN A 85 -24.83 -5.48 21.99
C GLN A 85 -25.91 -4.73 21.21
N ASP A 86 -26.19 -3.49 21.61
CA ASP A 86 -27.24 -2.66 20.98
C ASP A 86 -26.83 -2.23 19.57
N THR A 87 -25.55 -1.90 19.37
CA THR A 87 -25.03 -1.49 18.05
C THR A 87 -24.47 -2.66 17.25
N GLY A 88 -24.04 -3.72 17.95
CA GLY A 88 -23.33 -4.85 17.35
C GLY A 88 -21.88 -4.54 17.01
N THR A 89 -21.28 -3.53 17.65
CA THR A 89 -19.92 -3.04 17.34
C THR A 89 -19.04 -2.98 18.58
N LEU A 90 -17.72 -2.95 18.38
CA LEU A 90 -16.78 -2.53 19.42
C LEU A 90 -17.06 -1.07 19.80
N ILE A 91 -16.87 -0.74 21.08
CA ILE A 91 -16.97 0.64 21.61
C ILE A 91 -15.62 1.33 21.37
N MET A 92 -15.18 1.37 20.10
CA MET A 92 -13.87 1.87 19.71
C MET A 92 -13.77 2.11 18.20
N ASN A 93 -13.44 3.34 17.83
CA ASN A 93 -13.14 3.72 16.45
C ASN A 93 -11.79 3.11 16.07
N CYS A 94 -11.80 2.25 15.05
CA CYS A 94 -10.65 1.41 14.71
C CYS A 94 -9.85 2.04 13.56
N ILE A 95 -8.59 2.44 13.80
CA ILE A 95 -7.76 3.16 12.82
C ILE A 95 -7.54 2.34 11.55
N ASP A 96 -7.40 1.02 11.70
CA ASP A 96 -7.16 0.11 10.58
C ASP A 96 -8.37 0.06 9.64
N LEU A 97 -9.57 -0.18 10.17
CA LEU A 97 -10.82 -0.20 9.41
C LEU A 97 -11.06 1.14 8.71
N ASN A 98 -10.92 2.25 9.43
CA ASN A 98 -11.16 3.58 8.87
C ASN A 98 -10.16 3.93 7.77
N SER A 99 -8.89 3.52 7.90
CA SER A 99 -7.89 3.71 6.85
C SER A 99 -8.22 2.89 5.60
N LEU A 100 -8.63 1.63 5.76
CA LEU A 100 -9.02 0.77 4.65
C LEU A 100 -10.31 1.26 3.97
N PHE A 101 -11.28 1.75 4.74
CA PHE A 101 -12.50 2.34 4.22
C PHE A 101 -12.23 3.63 3.42
N ALA A 102 -11.34 4.49 3.92
CA ALA A 102 -10.90 5.69 3.19
C ALA A 102 -10.23 5.30 1.85
N LEU A 103 -9.34 4.30 1.86
CA LEU A 103 -8.70 3.81 0.65
C LEU A 103 -9.72 3.21 -0.34
N ASP A 104 -10.74 2.51 0.16
CA ASP A 104 -11.80 1.94 -0.66
C ASP A 104 -12.65 3.03 -1.33
N ALA A 105 -13.08 4.06 -0.59
CA ALA A 105 -13.76 5.24 -1.15
C ALA A 105 -12.92 5.93 -2.23
N TRP A 106 -11.63 6.17 -1.95
CA TRP A 106 -10.72 6.76 -2.93
C TRP A 106 -10.56 5.87 -4.19
N SER A 107 -10.43 4.56 -4.00
CA SER A 107 -10.31 3.61 -5.11
C SER A 107 -11.58 3.58 -5.96
N LEU A 108 -12.77 3.64 -5.34
CA LEU A 108 -14.05 3.75 -6.05
C LEU A 108 -14.16 5.05 -6.85
N ALA A 109 -13.68 6.18 -6.30
CA ALA A 109 -13.62 7.43 -7.03
C ALA A 109 -12.74 7.28 -8.28
N GLU A 110 -11.54 6.72 -8.16
CA GLU A 110 -10.64 6.51 -9.30
C GLU A 110 -11.23 5.57 -10.36
N ILE A 111 -11.87 4.46 -9.94
CA ILE A 111 -12.57 3.58 -10.88
C ILE A 111 -13.73 4.32 -11.55
N ALA A 112 -14.52 5.09 -10.82
CA ALA A 112 -15.60 5.90 -11.36
C ALA A 112 -15.10 6.91 -12.40
N ASN A 113 -13.96 7.56 -12.15
CA ASN A 113 -13.30 8.46 -13.09
C ASN A 113 -12.92 7.73 -14.39
N ILE A 114 -12.25 6.57 -14.28
CA ILE A 114 -11.90 5.72 -15.44
C ILE A 114 -13.14 5.28 -16.24
N LEU A 115 -14.24 4.97 -15.54
CA LEU A 115 -15.49 4.52 -16.16
C LEU A 115 -16.39 5.69 -16.64
N ASN A 116 -15.94 6.94 -16.52
CA ASN A 116 -16.68 8.16 -16.83
C ASN A 116 -18.00 8.33 -16.04
N LYS A 117 -18.00 7.93 -14.77
CA LYS A 117 -19.11 8.09 -13.81
C LYS A 117 -18.85 9.29 -12.91
N ARG A 118 -19.06 10.49 -13.45
CA ARG A 118 -18.67 11.75 -12.80
C ARG A 118 -19.31 11.96 -11.42
N ASP A 119 -20.59 11.66 -11.26
CA ASP A 119 -21.29 11.87 -9.99
C ASP A 119 -20.75 10.93 -8.90
N ASP A 120 -20.55 9.65 -9.24
CA ASP A 120 -19.93 8.69 -8.34
C ASP A 120 -18.51 9.13 -7.92
N TYR A 121 -17.68 9.62 -8.87
CA TYR A 121 -16.36 10.17 -8.54
C TYR A 121 -16.45 11.30 -7.51
N ILE A 122 -17.35 12.27 -7.74
CA ILE A 122 -17.51 13.41 -6.83
C ILE A 122 -17.91 12.94 -5.44
N ASN A 123 -18.87 12.01 -5.35
CA ASN A 123 -19.41 11.53 -4.08
C ASN A 123 -18.38 10.72 -3.28
N TYR A 124 -17.72 9.74 -3.91
CA TYR A 124 -16.73 8.91 -3.23
C TYR A 124 -15.45 9.67 -2.89
N PHE A 125 -15.04 10.64 -3.72
CA PHE A 125 -13.91 11.50 -3.39
C PHE A 125 -14.22 12.40 -2.19
N ALA A 126 -15.44 12.96 -2.11
CA ALA A 126 -15.86 13.74 -0.96
C ALA A 126 -15.95 12.90 0.32
N GLU A 127 -16.40 11.64 0.22
CA GLU A 127 -16.41 10.70 1.33
C GLU A 127 -15.00 10.35 1.81
N TYR A 128 -14.07 10.10 0.90
CA TYR A 128 -12.66 9.91 1.22
C TYR A 128 -12.09 11.10 2.00
N GLU A 129 -12.28 12.34 1.51
CA GLU A 129 -11.79 13.53 2.20
C GLU A 129 -12.43 13.71 3.58
N THR A 130 -13.73 13.44 3.72
CA THR A 130 -14.44 13.50 5.01
C THR A 130 -13.86 12.50 6.02
N ILE A 131 -13.67 11.24 5.63
CA ILE A 131 -13.10 10.22 6.52
C ILE A 131 -11.64 10.55 6.86
N LYS A 132 -10.86 11.03 5.88
CA LYS A 132 -9.49 11.48 6.08
C LYS A 132 -9.40 12.62 7.10
N GLU A 133 -10.32 13.58 7.06
CA GLU A 133 -10.42 14.66 8.05
C GLU A 133 -10.71 14.10 9.45
N LEU A 134 -11.75 13.26 9.59
CA LEU A 134 -12.12 12.64 10.87
C LEU A 134 -10.97 11.80 11.47
N ILE A 135 -10.27 11.01 10.66
CA ILE A 135 -9.10 10.23 11.11
C ILE A 135 -8.00 11.18 11.61
N ASN A 136 -7.71 12.24 10.86
CA ASN A 136 -6.68 13.21 11.20
C ASN A 136 -7.01 14.05 12.45
N GLU A 137 -8.30 14.28 12.72
CA GLU A 137 -8.77 15.04 13.89
C GLU A 137 -8.86 14.16 15.14
N HIS A 138 -9.42 12.96 15.00
CA HIS A 138 -9.81 12.16 16.16
C HIS A 138 -8.87 11.00 16.45
N LEU A 139 -8.19 10.42 15.47
CA LEU A 139 -7.36 9.23 15.65
C LEU A 139 -5.86 9.53 15.69
N TRP A 140 -5.46 10.77 15.40
CA TRP A 140 -4.08 11.23 15.54
C TRP A 140 -3.78 11.66 16.97
N ASN A 141 -2.79 11.02 17.60
CA ASN A 141 -2.29 11.44 18.90
C ASN A 141 -1.09 12.39 18.72
N GLU A 142 -1.33 13.68 18.91
CA GLU A 142 -0.30 14.72 18.72
C GLU A 142 0.89 14.58 19.69
N ARG A 143 0.70 14.01 20.88
CA ARG A 143 1.80 13.82 21.84
C ARG A 143 2.72 12.69 21.42
N GLU A 144 2.14 11.55 21.04
CA GLU A 144 2.90 10.38 20.64
C GLU A 144 3.46 10.55 19.22
N GLY A 145 2.78 11.30 18.34
CA GLY A 145 3.15 11.41 16.93
C GLY A 145 2.81 10.18 16.11
N PHE A 146 1.72 9.53 16.48
CA PHE A 146 1.24 8.30 15.85
C PHE A 146 -0.30 8.23 15.89
N TYR A 147 -0.88 7.40 15.03
CA TYR A 147 -2.32 7.13 15.04
C TYR A 147 -2.65 6.00 16.01
N PHE A 148 -3.82 6.06 16.63
CA PHE A 148 -4.32 5.05 17.54
C PHE A 148 -5.82 4.88 17.38
N ASP A 149 -6.31 3.68 17.72
CA ASP A 149 -7.73 3.49 17.99
C ASP A 149 -8.21 4.41 19.11
N ARG A 150 -9.49 4.77 19.09
CA ARG A 150 -10.08 5.68 20.05
C ARG A 150 -11.39 5.16 20.61
N TYR A 151 -11.47 5.02 21.93
CA TYR A 151 -12.71 4.65 22.62
C TYR A 151 -13.76 5.75 22.48
N TRP A 152 -15.04 5.39 22.54
CA TRP A 152 -16.14 6.37 22.46
C TRP A 152 -16.13 7.42 23.59
N ASP A 153 -15.47 7.15 24.71
CA ASP A 153 -15.27 8.13 25.78
C ASP A 153 -14.14 9.15 25.50
N GLY A 154 -13.53 9.05 24.31
CA GLY A 154 -12.51 9.97 23.81
C GLY A 154 -11.07 9.61 24.20
N ARG A 155 -10.85 8.55 24.99
CA ARG A 155 -9.50 8.06 25.31
C ARG A 155 -8.89 7.34 24.12
N PHE A 156 -7.58 7.52 23.92
CA PHE A 156 -6.81 6.71 22.98
C PHE A 156 -6.52 5.32 23.54
N SER A 157 -6.44 4.32 22.65
CA SER A 157 -5.77 3.06 22.94
C SER A 157 -4.30 3.30 23.31
N THR A 158 -3.75 2.43 24.15
CA THR A 158 -2.33 2.47 24.55
C THR A 158 -1.47 1.51 23.73
N ARG A 159 -2.09 0.76 22.81
CA ARG A 159 -1.46 -0.31 22.02
C ARG A 159 -0.99 0.24 20.68
N LYS A 160 0.28 -0.01 20.34
CA LYS A 160 0.86 0.31 19.03
C LYS A 160 0.82 -0.95 18.16
N ALA A 161 -0.23 -1.12 17.37
CA ALA A 161 -0.31 -2.21 16.40
C ALA A 161 0.34 -1.80 15.06
N ALA A 162 0.81 -2.79 14.31
CA ALA A 162 1.35 -2.56 12.97
C ALA A 162 0.29 -1.98 12.03
N SER A 163 -0.98 -2.36 12.18
CA SER A 163 -2.08 -1.81 11.39
C SER A 163 -2.30 -0.31 11.60
N ASN A 164 -1.76 0.30 12.66
CA ASN A 164 -1.76 1.76 12.86
C ASN A 164 -0.90 2.50 11.82
N PHE A 165 -0.13 1.79 10.99
CA PHE A 165 0.57 2.35 9.83
C PHE A 165 -0.30 2.41 8.56
N TYR A 166 -1.48 1.77 8.52
CA TYR A 166 -2.38 1.79 7.36
C TYR A 166 -2.81 3.20 6.89
N PRO A 167 -2.81 4.27 7.71
CA PRO A 167 -3.02 5.62 7.20
C PRO A 167 -2.05 6.02 6.07
N LEU A 168 -0.82 5.49 6.06
CA LEU A 168 0.14 5.72 4.97
C LEU A 168 -0.32 5.09 3.66
N LEU A 169 -0.94 3.91 3.71
CA LEU A 169 -1.48 3.26 2.51
C LEU A 169 -2.63 4.08 1.90
N ALA A 170 -3.44 4.69 2.76
CA ALA A 170 -4.61 5.47 2.37
C ALA A 170 -4.32 6.94 2.04
N GLY A 171 -3.07 7.41 2.07
CA GLY A 171 -2.76 8.81 1.74
C GLY A 171 -3.29 9.84 2.75
N ILE A 172 -3.50 9.42 4.01
CA ILE A 172 -4.15 10.22 5.06
C ILE A 172 -3.22 11.26 5.70
N PRO A 173 -2.04 10.90 6.25
CA PRO A 173 -1.18 11.86 6.93
C PRO A 173 -0.55 12.86 5.95
N ASP A 174 -0.31 14.09 6.40
CA ASP A 174 0.62 14.97 5.69
C ASP A 174 2.07 14.46 5.79
N LYS A 175 2.99 15.08 5.04
CA LYS A 175 4.42 14.69 5.05
C LYS A 175 5.04 14.74 6.45
N THR A 176 4.63 15.69 7.30
CA THR A 176 5.17 15.85 8.66
C THR A 176 4.71 14.72 9.57
N ARG A 177 3.42 14.38 9.55
CA ARG A 177 2.85 13.25 10.30
C ARG A 177 3.42 11.93 9.82
N ALA A 178 3.53 11.74 8.50
CA ALA A 178 4.15 10.55 7.92
C ALA A 178 5.60 10.36 8.42
N LEU A 179 6.43 11.41 8.43
CA LEU A 179 7.79 11.36 8.98
C LEU A 179 7.81 11.00 10.48
N ARG A 180 6.82 11.42 11.26
CA ARG A 180 6.71 11.04 12.68
C ARG A 180 6.33 9.58 12.84
N MET A 181 5.40 9.05 12.04
CA MET A 181 5.09 7.63 11.99
C MET A 181 6.34 6.81 11.63
N ILE A 182 7.13 7.24 10.65
CA ILE A 182 8.36 6.54 10.25
C ILE A 182 9.37 6.42 11.41
N ARG A 183 9.40 7.36 12.36
CA ARG A 183 10.26 7.24 13.54
C ARG A 183 9.86 6.06 14.43
N HIS A 184 8.57 5.78 14.56
CA HIS A 184 8.07 4.57 15.23
C HIS A 184 8.43 3.32 14.44
N LEU A 185 8.19 3.32 13.12
CA LEU A 185 8.48 2.17 12.27
C LEU A 185 9.96 1.75 12.34
N LEU A 186 10.88 2.73 12.28
CA LEU A 186 12.33 2.52 12.29
C LEU A 186 12.91 2.34 13.70
N ASN A 187 12.10 2.44 14.76
CA ASN A 187 12.56 2.23 16.12
C ASN A 187 12.78 0.72 16.37
N PRO A 188 14.01 0.27 16.70
CA PRO A 188 14.29 -1.14 16.99
C PRO A 188 13.57 -1.68 18.24
N GLU A 189 13.22 -0.80 19.17
CA GLU A 189 12.44 -1.14 20.38
C GLU A 189 10.92 -1.19 20.10
N GLU A 190 10.49 -0.90 18.88
CA GLU A 190 9.09 -0.97 18.47
C GLU A 190 8.90 -1.95 17.31
N PHE A 191 9.16 -1.53 16.07
CA PHE A 191 8.81 -2.32 14.89
C PHE A 191 10.00 -2.74 14.03
N TRP A 192 11.14 -2.04 14.13
CA TRP A 192 12.29 -2.33 13.27
C TRP A 192 13.18 -3.45 13.83
N GLY A 193 14.12 -3.94 13.02
CA GLY A 193 15.05 -5.00 13.40
C GLY A 193 15.50 -5.88 12.23
N GLU A 194 15.90 -7.11 12.53
CA GLU A 194 16.18 -8.14 11.54
C GLU A 194 14.88 -8.65 10.91
N PHE A 195 13.96 -9.14 11.75
CA PHE A 195 12.61 -9.52 11.34
C PHE A 195 11.66 -8.37 11.68
N VAL A 196 11.35 -7.58 10.65
CA VAL A 196 10.65 -6.30 10.79
C VAL A 196 9.14 -6.45 10.88
N ILE A 197 8.56 -5.45 11.52
CA ILE A 197 7.14 -5.18 11.70
C ILE A 197 6.37 -6.37 12.30
N PRO A 198 6.62 -6.70 13.58
CA PRO A 198 5.69 -7.50 14.35
C PRO A 198 4.32 -6.83 14.41
N THR A 199 3.26 -7.62 14.57
CA THR A 199 1.86 -7.18 14.62
C THR A 199 1.56 -6.20 15.75
N ILE A 200 2.33 -6.27 16.84
CA ILE A 200 2.33 -5.29 17.94
C ILE A 200 3.78 -4.87 18.20
N SER A 201 3.97 -3.61 18.60
CA SER A 201 5.26 -3.06 18.99
C SER A 201 5.97 -3.92 20.07
N ARG A 202 7.30 -4.01 19.98
CA ARG A 202 8.13 -4.79 20.91
C ARG A 202 8.07 -4.32 22.36
N ASP A 203 7.78 -3.03 22.58
CA ASP A 203 7.56 -2.44 23.91
C ASP A 203 6.20 -2.79 24.53
N ASP A 204 5.31 -3.47 23.80
CA ASP A 204 4.01 -3.90 24.32
C ASP A 204 4.13 -5.15 25.23
N PRO A 205 3.45 -5.19 26.40
CA PRO A 205 3.46 -6.36 27.28
C PRO A 205 3.06 -7.70 26.64
N ALA A 206 2.21 -7.68 25.61
CA ALA A 206 1.76 -8.86 24.87
C ALA A 206 2.77 -9.33 23.81
N TYR A 207 3.77 -8.52 23.45
CA TYR A 207 4.78 -8.88 22.45
C TYR A 207 5.50 -10.19 22.80
N LYS A 208 5.70 -10.47 24.09
CA LYS A 208 6.36 -11.71 24.56
C LYS A 208 5.62 -13.00 24.16
N ASP A 209 4.33 -12.91 23.85
CA ASP A 209 3.48 -14.06 23.54
C ASP A 209 3.93 -14.70 22.22
N GLN A 210 4.28 -13.89 21.21
CA GLN A 210 4.78 -14.33 19.89
C GLN A 210 3.88 -15.39 19.24
N GLN A 211 2.57 -15.19 19.39
CA GLN A 211 1.55 -16.00 18.77
C GLN A 211 0.61 -15.09 18.01
N ARG A 212 0.33 -15.47 16.76
CA ARG A 212 -0.62 -14.79 15.88
C ARG A 212 -0.46 -13.26 15.89
N TRP A 213 -1.48 -12.50 16.28
CA TRP A 213 -1.48 -11.03 16.24
C TRP A 213 -0.86 -10.39 17.50
N ARG A 214 -0.23 -11.19 18.36
CA ARG A 214 0.43 -10.77 19.60
C ARG A 214 1.95 -10.81 19.47
N GLY A 215 2.45 -10.24 18.38
CA GLY A 215 3.88 -10.00 18.16
C GLY A 215 4.54 -10.83 17.07
N SER A 216 3.83 -11.77 16.43
CA SER A 216 4.35 -12.43 15.22
C SER A 216 4.33 -11.46 14.03
N ILE A 217 5.07 -11.80 12.98
CA ILE A 217 5.15 -11.06 11.72
C ILE A 217 4.23 -11.70 10.70
N TRP A 218 3.37 -10.88 10.10
CA TRP A 218 2.38 -11.33 9.12
C TRP A 218 2.66 -10.72 7.74
N PRO A 219 2.83 -11.57 6.70
CA PRO A 219 3.00 -11.14 5.32
C PRO A 219 1.98 -10.10 4.82
N PRO A 220 0.65 -10.25 5.04
CA PRO A 220 -0.32 -9.26 4.56
C PRO A 220 -0.13 -7.88 5.20
N THR A 221 0.07 -7.80 6.51
CA THR A 221 0.26 -6.52 7.21
C THR A 221 1.52 -5.80 6.75
N ASN A 222 2.63 -6.54 6.63
CA ASN A 222 3.89 -5.98 6.16
C ASN A 222 3.81 -5.52 4.69
N TYR A 223 3.10 -6.27 3.84
CA TYR A 223 2.84 -5.89 2.45
C TYR A 223 2.05 -4.57 2.36
N LEU A 224 0.98 -4.42 3.13
CA LEU A 224 0.19 -3.19 3.15
C LEU A 224 1.01 -1.99 3.66
N ILE A 225 1.88 -2.20 4.64
CA ILE A 225 2.78 -1.14 5.13
C ILE A 225 3.84 -0.80 4.08
N TYR A 226 4.42 -1.79 3.40
CA TYR A 226 5.33 -1.57 2.28
C TYR A 226 4.68 -0.72 1.18
N GLN A 227 3.43 -1.03 0.81
CA GLN A 227 2.67 -0.24 -0.17
C GLN A 227 2.41 1.20 0.32
N GLY A 228 2.14 1.40 1.62
CA GLY A 228 2.07 2.75 2.22
C GLY A 228 3.40 3.51 2.21
N LEU A 229 4.52 2.83 2.44
CA LEU A 229 5.86 3.44 2.32
C LEU A 229 6.13 3.91 0.89
N LYS A 230 5.74 3.09 -0.10
CA LYS A 230 5.84 3.44 -1.53
C LYS A 230 4.97 4.64 -1.89
N ALA A 231 3.72 4.67 -1.43
CA ALA A 231 2.81 5.79 -1.65
C ALA A 231 3.36 7.13 -1.12
N TYR A 232 4.20 7.11 -0.07
CA TYR A 232 4.86 8.28 0.50
C TYR A 232 6.31 8.50 0.02
N HIS A 233 6.77 7.75 -0.97
CA HIS A 233 8.11 7.83 -1.55
C HIS A 233 9.23 7.57 -0.52
N PHE A 234 8.97 6.78 0.53
CA PHE A 234 9.98 6.31 1.48
C PHE A 234 10.80 5.15 0.89
N ASP A 235 11.37 5.36 -0.30
CA ASP A 235 11.95 4.33 -1.15
C ASP A 235 13.02 3.50 -0.43
N ALA A 236 13.96 4.15 0.24
CA ALA A 236 15.04 3.44 0.93
C ALA A 236 14.53 2.51 2.05
N ILE A 237 13.49 2.95 2.77
CA ILE A 237 12.87 2.17 3.85
C ILE A 237 12.07 1.02 3.25
N ALA A 238 11.31 1.28 2.19
CA ALA A 238 10.54 0.26 1.47
C ALA A 238 11.46 -0.82 0.88
N SER A 239 12.59 -0.44 0.27
CA SER A 239 13.59 -1.38 -0.27
C SER A 239 14.18 -2.28 0.82
N GLU A 240 14.54 -1.72 1.98
CA GLU A 240 15.08 -2.49 3.09
C GLU A 240 14.02 -3.43 3.70
N LEU A 241 12.77 -2.98 3.84
CA LEU A 241 11.64 -3.83 4.25
C LEU A 241 11.41 -4.98 3.27
N ALA A 242 11.40 -4.69 1.96
CA ALA A 242 11.19 -5.70 0.93
C ALA A 242 12.30 -6.77 0.96
N LYS A 243 13.56 -6.35 1.12
CA LYS A 243 14.70 -7.25 1.28
C LYS A 243 14.55 -8.14 2.51
N LYS A 244 14.32 -7.56 3.69
CA LYS A 244 14.15 -8.32 4.95
C LYS A 244 12.99 -9.32 4.86
N SER A 245 11.87 -8.89 4.27
CA SER A 245 10.68 -9.73 4.06
C SER A 245 10.99 -10.92 3.14
N ALA A 246 11.63 -10.65 2.00
CA ALA A 246 12.01 -11.70 1.06
C ALA A 246 13.06 -12.65 1.62
N ASP A 247 14.06 -12.14 2.33
CA ASP A 247 15.09 -12.97 2.98
C ASP A 247 14.47 -13.90 4.04
N LEU A 248 13.51 -13.40 4.84
CA LEU A 248 12.77 -14.21 5.82
C LEU A 248 11.95 -15.32 5.13
N PHE A 249 11.23 -14.99 4.06
CA PHE A 249 10.48 -15.97 3.28
C PHE A 249 11.38 -17.02 2.62
N LEU A 250 12.44 -16.57 1.94
CA LEU A 250 13.37 -17.44 1.22
C LEU A 250 14.15 -18.36 2.17
N ARG A 251 14.53 -17.88 3.37
CA ARG A 251 15.11 -18.74 4.41
C ARG A 251 14.21 -19.94 4.71
N THR A 252 12.90 -19.73 4.79
CA THR A 252 11.95 -20.82 5.06
C THR A 252 11.72 -21.69 3.83
N TRP A 253 11.57 -21.07 2.66
CA TRP A 253 11.36 -21.78 1.40
C TRP A 253 12.55 -22.68 1.02
N ASP A 254 13.78 -22.18 1.13
CA ASP A 254 14.98 -22.90 0.72
C ASP A 254 15.28 -24.10 1.63
N ASN A 255 14.98 -23.99 2.93
CA ASN A 255 15.24 -25.05 3.89
C ASN A 255 14.09 -26.07 3.99
N PHE A 256 12.83 -25.63 3.83
CA PHE A 256 11.66 -26.44 4.14
C PHE A 256 10.57 -26.47 3.06
N GLN A 257 10.69 -25.63 2.02
CA GLN A 257 9.70 -25.49 0.94
C GLN A 257 8.30 -25.14 1.48
N LEU A 258 8.24 -24.27 2.49
CA LEU A 258 7.00 -23.82 3.12
C LEU A 258 6.66 -22.38 2.71
N CYS A 259 5.36 -22.11 2.65
CA CYS A 259 4.80 -20.77 2.49
C CYS A 259 3.93 -20.51 3.73
N PRO A 260 4.54 -20.17 4.88
CA PRO A 260 3.85 -20.14 6.15
C PRO A 260 2.91 -18.94 6.28
N GLU A 261 2.03 -19.03 7.25
CA GLU A 261 1.02 -18.02 7.55
C GLU A 261 1.60 -16.78 8.23
N TYR A 262 2.50 -16.99 9.20
CA TYR A 262 3.21 -15.93 9.94
C TYR A 262 4.57 -16.45 10.43
N PHE A 263 5.37 -15.57 11.01
CA PHE A 263 6.70 -15.88 11.54
C PHE A 263 6.88 -15.33 12.97
N ASP A 264 7.58 -16.05 13.85
CA ASP A 264 8.04 -15.50 15.13
C ASP A 264 9.01 -14.33 14.86
N SER A 265 8.77 -13.18 15.48
CA SER A 265 9.51 -11.95 15.19
C SER A 265 10.89 -11.85 15.86
N ARG A 266 11.22 -12.80 16.74
CA ARG A 266 12.51 -12.90 17.43
C ARG A 266 13.45 -13.86 16.71
N THR A 267 12.90 -14.96 16.19
CA THR A 267 13.70 -16.06 15.61
C THR A 267 13.56 -16.18 14.09
N GLY A 268 12.48 -15.64 13.52
CA GLY A 268 12.10 -15.83 12.12
C GLY A 268 11.54 -17.22 11.84
N GLU A 269 11.19 -18.00 12.87
CA GLU A 269 10.61 -19.34 12.69
C GLU A 269 9.18 -19.27 12.14
N ALA A 270 8.89 -20.13 11.17
CA ALA A 270 7.59 -20.24 10.54
C ALA A 270 6.52 -20.78 11.50
N GLY A 271 5.34 -20.16 11.48
CA GLY A 271 4.17 -20.55 12.26
C GLY A 271 2.88 -20.60 11.43
N GLY A 272 1.83 -21.17 12.03
CA GLY A 272 0.51 -21.29 11.43
C GLY A 272 0.43 -22.32 10.29
N GLN A 273 -0.45 -22.05 9.31
CA GLN A 273 -0.62 -22.93 8.15
C GLN A 273 0.64 -23.01 7.27
N ARG A 274 0.97 -24.21 6.79
CA ARG A 274 2.22 -24.49 6.04
C ARG A 274 2.26 -23.92 4.62
N TYR A 275 1.09 -23.81 4.00
CA TYR A 275 0.92 -23.42 2.59
C TYR A 275 -0.20 -22.38 2.48
N GLN A 276 0.00 -21.25 3.14
CA GLN A 276 -0.94 -20.14 3.13
C GLN A 276 -0.68 -19.23 1.94
N SER A 277 -1.73 -18.93 1.17
CA SER A 277 -1.62 -18.15 -0.07
C SER A 277 -0.93 -16.80 0.10
N TRP A 278 -1.25 -16.06 1.17
CA TRP A 278 -0.67 -14.75 1.45
C TRP A 278 0.80 -14.79 1.87
N GLY A 279 1.36 -15.96 2.24
CA GLY A 279 2.76 -16.05 2.65
C GLY A 279 3.72 -15.55 1.55
N SER A 280 3.32 -15.74 0.30
CA SER A 280 4.01 -15.28 -0.90
C SER A 280 4.13 -13.76 -1.04
N LEU A 281 3.34 -12.96 -0.30
CA LEU A 281 3.43 -11.50 -0.34
C LEU A 281 4.82 -10.98 0.05
N PHE A 282 5.56 -11.73 0.87
CA PHE A 282 6.95 -11.43 1.19
C PHE A 282 7.93 -11.59 0.03
N ALA A 283 7.65 -12.50 -0.90
CA ALA A 283 8.39 -12.56 -2.15
C ALA A 283 7.91 -11.48 -3.14
N LEU A 284 6.61 -11.16 -3.12
CA LEU A 284 6.01 -10.19 -4.03
C LEU A 284 6.62 -8.79 -3.88
N VAL A 285 6.79 -8.28 -2.66
CA VAL A 285 7.40 -6.95 -2.43
C VAL A 285 8.78 -6.81 -3.06
N ALA A 286 9.59 -7.88 -3.06
CA ALA A 286 10.92 -7.87 -3.71
C ALA A 286 10.85 -7.90 -5.24
N LEU A 287 9.78 -8.45 -5.83
CA LEU A 287 9.51 -8.34 -7.26
C LEU A 287 9.03 -6.92 -7.60
N GLU A 288 8.11 -6.39 -6.80
CA GLU A 288 7.55 -5.06 -6.96
C GLU A 288 8.66 -3.99 -6.88
N GLU A 289 9.70 -4.16 -6.06
CA GLU A 289 10.85 -3.26 -6.05
C GLU A 289 11.44 -2.99 -7.45
N TYR A 290 11.42 -3.96 -8.36
CA TYR A 290 11.87 -3.75 -9.74
C TYR A 290 10.86 -2.96 -10.56
N LEU A 291 9.59 -3.32 -10.45
CA LEU A 291 8.51 -2.85 -11.29
C LEU A 291 7.18 -3.06 -10.58
N ASP A 292 6.34 -2.02 -10.57
CA ASP A 292 5.00 -2.09 -10.01
C ASP A 292 4.05 -1.15 -10.77
N PHE A 293 2.74 -1.37 -10.63
CA PHE A 293 1.71 -0.48 -11.13
C PHE A 293 0.67 -0.23 -10.05
N THR A 294 0.76 0.94 -9.40
CA THR A 294 -0.16 1.32 -8.32
C THR A 294 -0.98 2.54 -8.71
N PRO A 295 -2.16 2.75 -8.11
CA PRO A 295 -2.93 3.97 -8.31
C PRO A 295 -2.17 5.25 -7.90
N TRP A 296 -1.29 5.15 -6.91
CA TRP A 296 -0.52 6.28 -6.40
C TRP A 296 0.65 6.66 -7.31
N GLU A 297 1.42 5.67 -7.76
CA GLU A 297 2.67 5.88 -8.48
C GLU A 297 2.53 5.66 -10.00
N GLY A 298 1.38 5.16 -10.49
CA GLY A 298 1.22 4.69 -11.85
C GLY A 298 2.21 3.57 -12.18
N PHE A 299 2.73 3.56 -13.41
CA PHE A 299 3.79 2.63 -13.79
C PHE A 299 5.12 3.06 -13.13
N ARG A 300 5.56 2.31 -12.11
CA ARG A 300 6.85 2.47 -11.44
C ARG A 300 7.86 1.41 -11.88
N PHE A 301 9.12 1.81 -12.00
CA PHE A 301 10.24 0.87 -12.12
C PHE A 301 11.56 1.45 -11.60
N GLY A 302 12.51 0.56 -11.32
CA GLY A 302 13.84 0.93 -10.81
C GLY A 302 13.91 0.92 -9.27
N MET A 303 15.14 1.01 -8.76
CA MET A 303 15.45 0.96 -7.33
C MET A 303 16.37 2.13 -6.97
N ILE A 304 16.17 2.71 -5.79
CA ILE A 304 16.92 3.89 -5.35
C ILE A 304 18.37 3.54 -5.01
N ASP A 305 18.60 2.38 -4.38
CA ASP A 305 19.91 1.88 -4.00
C ASP A 305 19.95 0.33 -4.04
N PRO A 306 20.19 -0.28 -5.21
CA PRO A 306 20.22 -1.73 -5.33
C PRO A 306 21.55 -2.33 -4.86
N ASP A 307 21.50 -3.22 -3.85
CA ASP A 307 22.66 -3.96 -3.32
C ASP A 307 23.44 -4.76 -4.38
N LYS A 308 22.71 -5.33 -5.34
CA LYS A 308 23.25 -6.20 -6.37
C LYS A 308 22.57 -5.95 -7.70
N LYS A 309 23.24 -6.36 -8.78
CA LYS A 309 22.62 -6.38 -10.10
C LYS A 309 21.48 -7.40 -10.13
N GLY A 310 20.33 -6.97 -10.62
CA GLY A 310 19.15 -7.81 -10.77
C GLY A 310 18.43 -7.58 -12.10
N LYS A 311 17.57 -8.53 -12.48
CA LYS A 311 16.69 -8.42 -13.64
C LYS A 311 15.34 -9.07 -13.35
N LEU A 312 14.27 -8.34 -13.59
CA LEU A 312 12.92 -8.87 -13.73
C LEU A 312 12.58 -8.89 -15.23
N SER A 313 12.06 -10.00 -15.74
CA SER A 313 11.84 -10.16 -17.18
C SER A 313 10.43 -10.63 -17.50
N ARG A 314 9.94 -10.24 -18.68
CA ARG A 314 8.65 -10.68 -19.24
C ARG A 314 7.45 -10.43 -18.33
N ILE A 315 7.44 -9.31 -17.61
CA ILE A 315 6.25 -8.89 -16.85
C ILE A 315 5.22 -8.35 -17.82
N SER A 316 4.01 -8.92 -17.80
CA SER A 316 2.92 -8.48 -18.65
C SER A 316 2.18 -7.31 -18.00
N ILE A 317 2.12 -6.18 -18.68
CA ILE A 317 1.34 -5.00 -18.29
C ILE A 317 0.64 -4.50 -19.55
N GLN A 318 -0.70 -4.45 -19.53
CA GLN A 318 -1.53 -3.98 -20.66
C GLN A 318 -1.15 -4.66 -21.99
N ASP A 319 -1.02 -5.99 -21.99
CA ASP A 319 -0.65 -6.83 -23.15
C ASP A 319 0.75 -6.58 -23.73
N ARG A 320 1.62 -5.87 -22.98
CA ARG A 320 3.02 -5.65 -23.34
C ARG A 320 3.95 -6.27 -22.30
N HIS A 321 5.09 -6.75 -22.75
CA HIS A 321 6.10 -7.37 -21.90
C HIS A 321 7.21 -6.39 -21.58
N TYR A 322 7.49 -6.25 -20.29
CA TYR A 322 8.54 -5.40 -19.78
C TYR A 322 9.67 -6.22 -19.16
N ASP A 323 10.90 -5.78 -19.41
CA ASP A 323 12.07 -6.19 -18.65
C ASP A 323 12.63 -4.97 -17.91
N VAL A 324 12.96 -5.15 -16.63
CA VAL A 324 13.68 -4.16 -15.84
C VAL A 324 15.01 -4.75 -15.36
N GLU A 325 16.11 -4.09 -15.71
CA GLU A 325 17.44 -4.37 -15.17
C GLU A 325 17.86 -3.25 -14.23
N VAL A 326 18.29 -3.59 -13.01
CA VAL A 326 18.76 -2.62 -12.00
C VAL A 326 20.14 -3.02 -11.48
N SER A 327 20.96 -2.02 -11.19
CA SER A 327 22.26 -2.13 -10.52
C SER A 327 22.69 -0.75 -10.06
N SER A 328 23.71 -0.66 -9.20
CA SER A 328 24.33 0.61 -8.82
C SER A 328 24.84 1.43 -10.01
N SER A 329 25.13 0.78 -11.14
CA SER A 329 25.65 1.43 -12.35
C SER A 329 24.59 1.84 -13.38
N ALA A 330 23.38 1.28 -13.32
CA ALA A 330 22.34 1.52 -14.33
C ALA A 330 20.97 0.96 -13.95
N VAL A 331 19.93 1.67 -14.40
CA VAL A 331 18.56 1.18 -14.58
C VAL A 331 18.25 1.10 -16.08
N ARG A 332 17.62 0.02 -16.53
CA ARG A 332 17.16 -0.13 -17.92
C ARG A 332 15.75 -0.68 -17.95
N LEU A 333 14.89 -0.03 -18.71
CA LEU A 333 13.56 -0.50 -19.05
C LEU A 333 13.54 -0.92 -20.51
N LYS A 334 13.09 -2.15 -20.77
CA LYS A 334 12.80 -2.65 -22.10
C LYS A 334 11.33 -2.98 -22.22
N GLU A 335 10.79 -2.72 -23.39
CA GLU A 335 9.45 -3.06 -23.80
C GLU A 335 9.55 -3.90 -25.07
N GLU A 336 8.96 -5.11 -25.08
CA GLU A 336 9.05 -6.05 -26.19
C GLU A 336 10.50 -6.28 -26.67
N GLY A 337 11.42 -6.40 -25.71
CA GLY A 337 12.85 -6.60 -25.93
C GLY A 337 13.63 -5.36 -26.39
N LYS A 338 12.97 -4.22 -26.66
CA LYS A 338 13.61 -2.96 -27.06
C LYS A 338 13.82 -2.07 -25.84
N GLU A 339 15.06 -1.62 -25.63
CA GLU A 339 15.35 -0.62 -24.59
C GLU A 339 14.66 0.70 -24.93
N ILE A 340 13.79 1.16 -24.04
CA ILE A 340 13.05 2.43 -24.18
C ILE A 340 13.60 3.51 -23.24
N LEU A 341 14.15 3.12 -22.09
CA LEU A 341 14.77 4.03 -21.15
C LEU A 341 16.02 3.41 -20.50
N ARG A 342 17.04 4.25 -20.29
CA ARG A 342 18.24 3.91 -19.52
C ARG A 342 18.69 5.08 -18.66
N ALA A 343 18.95 4.85 -17.37
CA ALA A 343 19.71 5.74 -16.51
C ALA A 343 21.12 5.20 -16.27
N LYS A 344 22.11 6.09 -16.20
CA LYS A 344 23.46 5.78 -15.68
C LYS A 344 23.47 6.00 -14.16
N GLY A 345 23.40 4.92 -13.40
CA GLY A 345 23.21 4.88 -11.96
C GLY A 345 21.84 4.36 -11.55
N SER A 346 21.63 4.18 -10.24
CA SER A 346 20.34 3.87 -9.65
C SER A 346 19.38 5.06 -9.69
N ALA A 347 18.09 4.76 -9.81
CA ALA A 347 16.99 5.72 -9.90
C ALA A 347 15.66 4.96 -9.77
N VAL A 348 14.62 5.64 -9.27
CA VAL A 348 13.24 5.16 -9.33
C VAL A 348 12.45 6.07 -10.25
N PHE A 349 11.71 5.48 -11.18
CA PHE A 349 10.84 6.16 -12.13
C PHE A 349 9.40 5.89 -11.77
N ARG A 350 8.54 6.91 -11.78
CA ARG A 350 7.11 6.83 -11.48
C ARG A 350 6.30 7.51 -12.57
N ARG A 351 5.00 7.22 -12.57
CA ARG A 351 4.00 7.73 -13.51
C ARG A 351 4.49 7.66 -14.95
N PHE A 352 5.20 6.57 -15.27
CA PHE A 352 5.86 6.45 -16.56
C PHE A 352 4.82 6.26 -17.66
N LEU A 353 4.69 7.27 -18.50
CA LEU A 353 3.85 7.25 -19.69
C LEU A 353 4.76 7.24 -20.93
N TYR A 354 4.47 6.32 -21.84
CA TYR A 354 5.26 6.13 -23.06
C TYR A 354 4.35 5.96 -24.27
N SER A 355 4.20 7.03 -25.05
CA SER A 355 3.34 7.08 -26.24
C SER A 355 4.08 7.69 -27.44
N GLU A 356 3.42 7.77 -28.60
CA GLU A 356 4.02 8.40 -29.79
C GLU A 356 4.19 9.91 -29.64
N ASN A 357 3.24 10.57 -28.97
CA ASN A 357 3.14 12.01 -28.89
C ASN A 357 3.83 12.59 -27.66
N GLU A 358 3.87 11.80 -26.58
CA GLU A 358 4.46 12.23 -25.32
C GLU A 358 5.12 11.08 -24.57
N ILE A 359 6.16 11.44 -23.82
CA ILE A 359 6.77 10.59 -22.81
C ILE A 359 6.89 11.44 -21.55
N SER A 360 6.34 10.96 -20.45
CA SER A 360 6.42 11.63 -19.17
C SER A 360 6.74 10.66 -18.06
N PHE A 361 7.43 11.15 -17.04
CA PHE A 361 7.69 10.42 -15.80
C PHE A 361 8.20 11.36 -14.72
N GLU A 362 8.01 10.93 -13.48
CA GLU A 362 8.73 11.45 -12.33
C GLU A 362 9.96 10.56 -12.09
N VAL A 363 11.07 11.15 -11.64
CA VAL A 363 12.28 10.39 -11.32
C VAL A 363 12.89 10.90 -10.02
N ILE A 364 13.28 9.98 -9.13
CA ILE A 364 14.08 10.29 -7.94
C ILE A 364 15.46 9.63 -8.04
N THR A 365 16.50 10.39 -7.69
CA THR A 365 17.89 9.96 -7.75
C THR A 365 18.70 10.51 -6.58
N LEU A 366 19.65 9.73 -6.06
CA LEU A 366 20.55 10.14 -4.96
C LEU A 366 21.79 10.91 -5.43
N GLU A 367 22.04 10.95 -6.73
CA GLU A 367 23.12 11.74 -7.31
C GLU A 367 22.72 12.12 -8.73
N LYS A 368 23.41 13.09 -9.33
CA LYS A 368 23.19 13.45 -10.74
C LYS A 368 23.23 12.23 -11.67
N ARG A 369 22.17 12.03 -12.46
CA ARG A 369 22.05 10.93 -13.43
C ARG A 369 22.01 11.42 -14.87
N GLU A 370 22.61 10.67 -15.78
CA GLU A 370 22.36 10.82 -17.23
C GLU A 370 21.27 9.82 -17.63
N ILE A 371 20.20 10.33 -18.24
CA ILE A 371 19.07 9.54 -18.71
C ILE A 371 19.07 9.57 -20.24
N LYS A 372 18.84 8.41 -20.84
CA LYS A 372 18.58 8.23 -22.26
C LYS A 372 17.19 7.68 -22.44
N VAL A 373 16.40 8.33 -23.29
CA VAL A 373 15.05 7.90 -23.68
C VAL A 373 15.04 7.68 -25.19
N GLN A 374 14.45 6.57 -25.63
CA GLN A 374 14.23 6.24 -27.04
C GLN A 374 12.77 6.53 -27.39
N PHE A 375 12.50 6.90 -28.64
CA PHE A 375 11.14 7.26 -29.07
C PHE A 375 10.61 6.24 -30.08
N LEU A 376 9.29 6.08 -30.10
CA LEU A 376 8.60 5.20 -31.06
C LEU A 376 8.85 5.66 -32.51
N ILE A 377 8.78 6.97 -32.73
CA ILE A 377 8.93 7.59 -34.04
C ILE A 377 10.07 8.62 -34.06
N LYS A 378 10.48 9.02 -35.25
CA LYS A 378 11.40 10.14 -35.43
C LYS A 378 10.59 11.43 -35.52
N GLY A 379 11.09 12.50 -34.93
CA GLY A 379 10.36 13.77 -34.92
C GLY A 379 11.17 14.92 -34.36
N LYS A 380 10.54 16.08 -34.32
CA LYS A 380 10.96 17.24 -33.55
C LYS A 380 10.31 17.18 -32.18
N TYR A 381 11.09 17.27 -31.13
CA TYR A 381 10.66 17.15 -29.74
C TYR A 381 11.08 18.36 -28.91
N GLU A 382 10.30 18.63 -27.87
CA GLU A 382 10.63 19.51 -26.75
C GLU A 382 10.84 18.67 -25.50
N LEU A 383 11.90 18.97 -24.73
CA LEU A 383 12.17 18.38 -23.42
C LEU A 383 11.98 19.45 -22.35
N LEU A 384 11.10 19.17 -21.40
CA LEU A 384 10.89 19.92 -20.18
C LEU A 384 11.38 19.10 -18.98
N VAL A 385 11.98 19.78 -18.01
CA VAL A 385 12.32 19.23 -16.69
C VAL A 385 11.84 20.24 -15.66
N ASP A 386 11.01 19.79 -14.72
CA ASP A 386 10.36 20.64 -13.71
C ASP A 386 9.63 21.83 -14.36
N ASP A 387 8.83 21.54 -15.39
CA ASP A 387 8.06 22.51 -16.20
C ASP A 387 8.89 23.57 -16.95
N GLU A 388 10.22 23.46 -16.94
CA GLU A 388 11.11 24.35 -17.66
C GLU A 388 11.63 23.70 -18.95
N THR A 389 11.44 24.37 -20.09
CA THR A 389 12.01 23.96 -21.38
C THR A 389 13.54 23.92 -21.30
N LYS A 390 14.12 22.72 -21.42
CA LYS A 390 15.57 22.53 -21.44
C LYS A 390 16.14 22.45 -22.85
N LYS A 391 15.37 21.91 -23.81
CA LYS A 391 15.84 21.72 -25.20
C LYS A 391 14.73 21.46 -26.20
N VAL A 392 14.88 21.99 -27.42
CA VAL A 392 14.15 21.54 -28.62
C VAL A 392 15.14 20.85 -29.58
N PHE A 393 14.77 19.71 -30.14
CA PHE A 393 15.68 18.89 -30.94
C PHE A 393 14.95 17.99 -31.93
N LYS A 394 15.67 17.43 -32.92
CA LYS A 394 15.15 16.42 -33.85
C LYS A 394 15.86 15.10 -33.63
N GLY A 395 15.15 13.98 -33.70
CA GLY A 395 15.75 12.66 -33.58
C GLY A 395 14.76 11.56 -33.20
N LYS A 396 15.32 10.40 -32.81
CA LYS A 396 14.58 9.23 -32.31
C LYS A 396 14.95 8.88 -30.86
N SER A 397 15.75 9.74 -30.22
CA SER A 397 16.16 9.58 -28.82
C SER A 397 16.70 10.90 -28.29
N VAL A 398 16.76 11.01 -26.96
CA VAL A 398 17.41 12.11 -26.26
C VAL A 398 18.30 11.59 -25.14
N LYS A 399 19.38 12.31 -24.87
CA LYS A 399 20.17 12.18 -23.64
C LYS A 399 20.18 13.50 -22.92
N PHE A 400 19.96 13.47 -21.62
CA PHE A 400 19.98 14.64 -20.76
C PHE A 400 20.43 14.24 -19.35
N LYS A 401 20.72 15.23 -18.51
CA LYS A 401 21.13 15.01 -17.12
C LYS A 401 20.05 15.54 -16.20
N ILE A 402 19.75 14.78 -15.15
CA ILE A 402 18.87 15.16 -14.05
C ILE A 402 19.75 15.34 -12.79
N PRO A 403 19.57 16.42 -12.00
CA PRO A 403 20.23 16.59 -10.71
C PRO A 403 19.87 15.50 -9.69
N GLU A 404 20.51 15.54 -8.52
CA GLU A 404 20.05 14.78 -7.35
C GLU A 404 18.71 15.34 -6.87
N GLY A 405 17.83 14.45 -6.41
CA GLY A 405 16.50 14.79 -5.94
C GLY A 405 15.40 14.18 -6.80
N GLU A 406 14.20 14.72 -6.63
CA GLU A 406 12.98 14.34 -7.35
C GLU A 406 12.66 15.38 -8.42
N HIS A 407 12.38 14.92 -9.63
CA HIS A 407 12.18 15.76 -10.81
C HIS A 407 11.07 15.23 -11.71
N SER A 408 10.30 16.13 -12.32
CA SER A 408 9.35 15.78 -13.39
C SER A 408 10.02 15.93 -14.75
N VAL A 409 9.73 15.01 -15.66
CA VAL A 409 10.22 15.04 -17.04
C VAL A 409 9.04 14.90 -17.99
N LEU A 410 9.00 15.78 -18.99
CA LEU A 410 8.05 15.72 -20.08
C LEU A 410 8.77 15.91 -21.42
N ILE A 411 8.55 14.98 -22.35
CA ILE A 411 9.08 15.03 -23.71
C ILE A 411 7.90 15.03 -24.67
N LEU A 412 7.67 16.16 -25.33
CA LEU A 412 6.54 16.38 -26.25
C LEU A 412 7.00 16.34 -27.70
N LEU A 413 6.27 15.60 -28.53
CA LEU A 413 6.41 15.64 -29.97
C LEU A 413 5.77 16.92 -30.51
N LEU A 414 6.55 17.75 -31.19
CA LEU A 414 6.09 18.97 -31.86
C LEU A 414 5.73 18.72 -33.33
N GLU A 415 6.45 17.81 -33.99
CA GLU A 415 6.32 17.56 -35.43
C GLU A 415 6.83 16.16 -35.77
N LYS A 416 6.01 15.34 -36.45
CA LYS A 416 6.45 14.03 -36.97
C LYS A 416 7.45 14.24 -38.10
N GLN A 417 8.46 13.38 -38.18
CA GLN A 417 9.41 13.38 -39.30
C GLN A 417 9.32 12.03 -40.02
N ASP A 418 9.02 12.11 -41.32
CA ASP A 418 8.95 10.96 -42.23
C ASP A 418 10.26 10.16 -42.30
#